data_AF-A0A8D0BVK8-F1
#
_entry.id   AF-A0A8D0BVK8-F1
#
_cell.length_a   1.000
_cell.length_b   1.000
_cell.length_c   1.000
_cell.angle_alpha   90.00
_cell.angle_beta   90.00
_cell.angle_gamma   90.00
#
_symmetry.space_group_name_H-M   'P 1'
#
loop_
_entity.id
_entity.type
_entity.pdbx_description
1 polymer ?
#
loop_
_entity_poly.entity_id
_entity_poly.type
_entity_poly.pdbx_seq_one_letter_code
_entity_poly.pdbx_strand_id
1 'polypeptide(L)'
;RGLESELKNFQDLVEDFKNKYEEEINKRTTAENDFVLLKKDVDAAYMTKVELQAKLDALTDEINFLRCLPGFILQELNQIQQTVSDTSVVLQMDNNRNLDLDSIIAEVKAQYEEIAQKSRAEAEAWYQCKYEELQATAGKHGDSLRDTKTEISELNRMIQRIRAEIDNVKKQCEKLQASIAEAEERGELALKDARDKLTELETALQKAKEEMTRLLKEYQELMNVKLALDIEIATYRKLLEGEEIKQLITQLPFLPAVVGSSTTTSAGGSFGGSYGGGFGGGVCFGGGSGSLGGFSAGSGRGVCSIGGGGACSVGGGYGSYSSGGTIVKKTTTSSSKSTILK
;
A
#
# COMPACT_ATOMS: atom_id res chain seq x y z
N ARG A 1 -2.75 1.77 43.67
CA ARG A 1 -1.55 2.64 43.58
C ARG A 1 -0.32 1.91 43.06
N GLY A 2 0.28 0.94 43.77
CA GLY A 2 1.50 0.23 43.27
C GLY A 2 1.34 -0.38 41.86
N LEU A 3 0.29 -1.17 41.65
CA LEU A 3 -0.02 -1.76 40.34
C LEU A 3 -0.35 -0.73 39.25
N GLU A 4 -0.88 0.45 39.60
CA GLU A 4 -1.15 1.52 38.62
C GLU A 4 0.14 2.22 38.20
N SER A 5 1.10 2.40 39.12
CA SER A 5 2.44 2.89 38.77
C SER A 5 3.22 1.87 37.95
N GLU A 6 3.10 0.57 38.23
CA GLU A 6 3.72 -0.47 37.41
C GLU A 6 3.09 -0.55 36.01
N LEU A 7 1.77 -0.55 35.91
CA LEU A 7 1.05 -0.51 34.63
C LEU A 7 1.48 0.71 33.80
N LYS A 8 1.57 1.90 34.43
CA LYS A 8 2.02 3.10 33.77
C LYS A 8 3.47 3.00 33.32
N ASN A 9 4.39 2.50 34.16
CA ASN A 9 5.78 2.28 33.78
C ASN A 9 5.91 1.30 32.59
N PHE A 10 5.07 0.25 32.53
CA PHE A 10 5.03 -0.65 31.37
C PHE A 10 4.46 0.03 30.12
N GLN A 11 3.46 0.89 30.27
CA GLN A 11 2.86 1.64 29.17
C GLN A 11 3.85 2.68 28.60
N ASP A 12 4.50 3.45 29.47
CA ASP A 12 5.56 4.41 29.13
C ASP A 12 6.74 3.67 28.44
N LEU A 13 7.13 2.48 28.93
CA LEU A 13 8.18 1.66 28.31
C LEU A 13 7.79 1.14 26.90
N VAL A 14 6.53 0.75 26.70
CA VAL A 14 6.00 0.35 25.39
C VAL A 14 5.95 1.53 24.42
N GLU A 15 5.58 2.72 24.90
CA GLU A 15 5.58 3.96 24.12
C GLU A 15 7.01 4.38 23.74
N ASP A 16 7.96 4.25 24.67
CA ASP A 16 9.40 4.40 24.42
C ASP A 16 9.94 3.45 23.33
N PHE A 17 9.54 2.17 23.36
CA PHE A 17 9.90 1.22 22.31
C PHE A 17 9.25 1.57 20.98
N LYS A 18 7.97 1.97 20.97
CA LYS A 18 7.26 2.43 19.77
C LYS A 18 7.95 3.65 19.15
N ASN A 19 8.31 4.65 19.96
CA ASN A 19 9.05 5.83 19.52
C ASN A 19 10.42 5.46 18.94
N LYS A 20 11.15 4.53 19.56
CA LYS A 20 12.43 4.01 19.01
C LYS A 20 12.24 3.28 17.68
N TYR A 21 11.16 2.51 17.50
CA TYR A 21 10.84 1.88 16.21
C TYR A 21 10.46 2.91 15.15
N GLU A 22 9.67 3.94 15.49
CA GLU A 22 9.29 5.03 14.57
C GLU A 22 10.52 5.86 14.16
N GLU A 23 11.42 6.16 15.10
CA GLU A 23 12.73 6.77 14.80
C GLU A 23 13.57 5.90 13.87
N GLU A 24 13.67 4.59 14.12
CA GLU A 24 14.51 3.71 13.31
C GLU A 24 13.93 3.50 11.90
N ILE A 25 12.60 3.48 11.76
CA ILE A 25 11.90 3.52 10.47
C ILE A 25 12.20 4.83 9.74
N ASN A 26 12.17 5.98 10.44
CA ASN A 26 12.50 7.27 9.85
C ASN A 26 13.98 7.35 9.42
N LYS A 27 14.93 6.93 10.27
CA LYS A 27 16.37 6.85 9.96
C LYS A 27 16.65 5.94 8.77
N ARG A 28 15.97 4.79 8.72
CA ARG A 28 16.02 3.87 7.57
C ARG A 28 15.47 4.54 6.31
N THR A 29 14.34 5.23 6.40
CA THR A 29 13.72 5.91 5.26
C THR A 29 14.61 7.05 4.74
N THR A 30 15.27 7.82 5.61
CA THR A 30 16.25 8.83 5.20
C THR A 30 17.47 8.19 4.55
N ALA A 31 18.03 7.11 5.12
CA ALA A 31 19.17 6.41 4.54
C ALA A 31 18.84 5.73 3.19
N GLU A 32 17.64 5.21 3.01
CA GLU A 32 17.16 4.67 1.73
C GLU A 32 16.97 5.79 0.69
N ASN A 33 16.44 6.96 1.09
CA ASN A 33 16.36 8.14 0.21
C ASN A 33 17.75 8.66 -0.21
N ASP A 34 18.68 8.80 0.74
CA ASP A 34 20.06 9.22 0.49
C ASP A 34 20.78 8.23 -0.43
N PHE A 35 20.56 6.92 -0.25
CA PHE A 35 21.08 5.89 -1.15
C PHE A 35 20.51 6.00 -2.57
N VAL A 36 19.21 6.32 -2.71
CA VAL A 36 18.56 6.53 -4.02
C VAL A 36 19.08 7.80 -4.71
N LEU A 37 19.34 8.88 -3.95
CA LEU A 37 19.97 10.09 -4.47
C LEU A 37 21.42 9.82 -4.91
N LEU A 38 22.23 9.24 -4.03
CA LEU A 38 23.63 8.90 -4.32
C LEU A 38 23.74 7.95 -5.53
N LYS A 39 22.79 7.02 -5.70
CA LYS A 39 22.73 6.18 -6.90
C LYS A 39 22.48 7.01 -8.17
N LYS A 40 21.54 7.96 -8.17
CA LYS A 40 21.30 8.85 -9.31
C LYS A 40 22.54 9.69 -9.64
N ASP A 41 23.24 10.18 -8.63
CA ASP A 41 24.47 10.96 -8.81
C ASP A 41 25.61 10.11 -9.36
N VAL A 42 25.73 8.85 -8.93
CA VAL A 42 26.68 7.86 -9.49
C VAL A 42 26.32 7.52 -10.95
N ASP A 43 25.04 7.31 -11.27
CA ASP A 43 24.57 7.04 -12.63
C ASP A 43 24.84 8.26 -13.54
N ALA A 44 24.62 9.49 -13.07
CA ALA A 44 24.93 10.72 -13.80
C ALA A 44 26.45 10.95 -13.97
N ALA A 45 27.25 10.66 -12.95
CA ALA A 45 28.71 10.67 -13.02
C ALA A 45 29.24 9.59 -13.98
N TYR A 46 28.57 8.44 -14.08
CA TYR A 46 28.90 7.39 -15.04
C TYR A 46 28.58 7.81 -16.48
N MET A 47 27.41 8.41 -16.73
CA MET A 47 27.07 8.93 -18.06
C MET A 47 28.06 10.00 -18.54
N THR A 48 28.38 10.98 -17.70
CA THR A 48 29.37 12.02 -18.03
C THR A 48 30.79 11.44 -18.22
N LYS A 49 31.18 10.41 -17.45
CA LYS A 49 32.42 9.67 -17.70
C LYS A 49 32.43 8.98 -19.07
N VAL A 50 31.33 8.34 -19.47
CA VAL A 50 31.22 7.67 -20.78
C VAL A 50 31.28 8.68 -21.92
N GLU A 51 30.63 9.84 -21.79
CA GLU A 51 30.73 10.93 -22.77
C GLU A 51 32.16 11.48 -22.88
N LEU A 52 32.88 11.63 -21.76
CA LEU A 52 34.27 12.07 -21.75
C LEU A 52 35.20 11.01 -22.36
N GLN A 53 34.94 9.73 -22.13
CA GLN A 53 35.69 8.64 -22.77
C GLN A 53 35.49 8.67 -24.29
N ALA A 54 34.26 8.79 -24.77
CA ALA A 54 33.98 8.89 -26.22
C ALA A 54 34.68 10.11 -26.87
N LYS A 55 34.78 11.24 -26.17
CA LYS A 55 35.55 12.42 -26.61
C LYS A 55 37.06 12.16 -26.63
N LEU A 56 37.59 11.44 -25.64
CA LEU A 56 39.00 11.03 -25.57
C LEU A 56 39.34 10.08 -26.72
N ASP A 57 38.49 9.10 -26.98
CA ASP A 57 38.67 8.12 -28.06
C ASP A 57 38.64 8.84 -29.43
N ALA A 58 37.68 9.73 -29.67
CA ALA A 58 37.62 10.54 -30.89
C ALA A 58 38.85 11.45 -31.10
N LEU A 59 39.35 12.10 -30.03
CA LEU A 59 40.60 12.88 -30.06
C LEU A 59 41.83 11.99 -30.31
N THR A 60 41.80 10.75 -29.82
CA THR A 60 42.87 9.76 -30.05
C THR A 60 42.88 9.31 -31.50
N ASP A 61 41.71 9.08 -32.10
CA ASP A 61 41.56 8.76 -33.52
C ASP A 61 42.01 9.93 -34.41
N GLU A 62 41.72 11.19 -34.04
CA GLU A 62 42.25 12.37 -34.74
C GLU A 62 43.79 12.45 -34.65
N ILE A 63 44.37 12.23 -33.46
CA ILE A 63 45.83 12.18 -33.28
C ILE A 63 46.45 11.02 -34.08
N ASN A 64 45.79 9.87 -34.14
CA ASN A 64 46.24 8.72 -34.92
C ASN A 64 46.18 9.01 -36.43
N PHE A 65 45.10 9.63 -36.92
CA PHE A 65 44.98 10.10 -38.30
C PHE A 65 46.11 11.07 -38.67
N LEU A 66 46.36 12.08 -37.83
CA LEU A 66 47.44 13.05 -38.01
C LEU A 66 48.84 12.42 -37.92
N ARG A 67 49.01 11.27 -37.26
CA ARG A 67 50.26 10.49 -37.21
C ARG A 67 50.42 9.51 -38.38
N CYS A 68 49.32 8.98 -38.91
CA CYS A 68 49.32 8.13 -40.10
C CYS A 68 49.65 8.92 -41.37
N LEU A 69 49.23 10.18 -41.48
CA LEU A 69 49.53 11.05 -42.63
C LEU A 69 51.04 11.15 -42.94
N PRO A 70 51.95 11.49 -41.98
CA PRO A 70 53.40 11.44 -42.21
C PRO A 70 53.92 10.08 -42.64
N GLY A 71 53.39 8.98 -42.09
CA GLY A 71 53.80 7.62 -42.44
C GLY A 71 53.45 7.27 -43.89
N PHE A 72 52.23 7.61 -44.33
CA PHE A 72 51.79 7.42 -45.71
C PHE A 72 52.60 8.28 -46.69
N ILE A 73 52.83 9.56 -46.37
CA ILE A 73 53.64 10.48 -47.18
C ILE A 73 55.10 10.01 -47.27
N LEU A 74 55.68 9.47 -46.19
CA LEU A 74 57.02 8.88 -46.22
C LEU A 74 57.10 7.64 -47.11
N GLN A 75 56.04 6.81 -47.15
CA GLN A 75 55.98 5.63 -48.00
C GLN A 75 55.86 6.01 -49.49
N GLU A 76 54.97 6.95 -49.82
CA GLU A 76 54.87 7.54 -51.17
C GLU A 76 56.18 8.19 -51.62
N LEU A 77 56.85 8.97 -50.75
CA LEU A 77 58.16 9.55 -51.05
C LEU A 77 59.24 8.48 -51.27
N ASN A 78 59.21 7.37 -50.53
CA ASN A 78 60.15 6.27 -50.74
C ASN A 78 59.92 5.60 -52.10
N GLN A 79 58.65 5.37 -52.48
CA GLN A 79 58.27 4.79 -53.76
C GLN A 79 58.64 5.71 -54.95
N ILE A 80 58.41 7.02 -54.82
CA ILE A 80 58.86 8.01 -55.80
C ILE A 80 60.39 8.03 -55.89
N GLN A 81 61.10 7.97 -54.76
CA GLN A 81 62.56 7.94 -54.77
C GLN A 81 63.12 6.64 -55.38
N GLN A 82 62.45 5.50 -55.17
CA GLN A 82 62.83 4.21 -55.73
C GLN A 82 62.63 4.18 -57.25
N THR A 83 61.48 4.65 -57.75
CA THR A 83 61.22 4.78 -59.20
C THR A 83 62.18 5.78 -59.88
N VAL A 84 62.56 6.86 -59.21
CA VAL A 84 63.60 7.79 -59.70
C VAL A 84 64.98 7.11 -59.75
N SER A 85 65.36 6.30 -58.75
CA SER A 85 66.62 5.54 -58.80
C SER A 85 66.64 4.46 -59.89
N ASP A 86 65.53 3.74 -60.10
CA ASP A 86 65.41 2.70 -61.13
C ASP A 86 65.49 3.31 -62.55
N THR A 87 65.04 4.56 -62.72
CA THR A 87 65.15 5.31 -63.97
C THR A 87 66.54 5.95 -64.18
N SER A 88 67.42 5.96 -63.18
CA SER A 88 68.72 6.66 -63.24
C SER A 88 69.86 5.88 -63.93
N VAL A 89 69.56 4.73 -64.56
CA VAL A 89 70.54 3.97 -65.34
C VAL A 89 70.72 4.62 -66.72
N VAL A 90 71.83 5.33 -66.91
CA VAL A 90 72.21 5.92 -68.22
C VAL A 90 72.59 4.82 -69.21
N LEU A 91 71.59 4.29 -69.90
CA LEU A 91 71.74 3.33 -71.00
C LEU A 91 72.18 4.06 -72.29
N GLN A 92 73.47 4.01 -72.60
CA GLN A 92 73.92 4.24 -73.98
C GLN A 92 73.57 3.01 -74.82
N MET A 93 72.40 3.02 -75.45
CA MET A 93 72.04 2.06 -76.50
C MET A 93 72.31 2.68 -77.86
N ASP A 94 73.05 1.94 -78.71
CA ASP A 94 73.19 2.29 -80.12
C ASP A 94 71.84 2.14 -80.83
N ASN A 95 71.15 3.27 -80.94
CA ASN A 95 69.79 3.40 -81.43
C ASN A 95 69.72 3.29 -82.96
N ASN A 96 69.96 2.08 -83.49
CA ASN A 96 69.80 1.81 -84.92
C ASN A 96 69.11 0.47 -85.20
N ARG A 97 67.90 0.34 -84.66
CA ARG A 97 66.81 -0.39 -85.32
C ARG A 97 65.71 0.62 -85.60
N ASN A 98 65.21 0.61 -86.84
CA ASN A 98 64.06 1.39 -87.28
C ASN A 98 62.83 1.06 -86.41
N LEU A 99 62.61 1.88 -85.38
CA LEU A 99 61.43 1.88 -84.53
C LEU A 99 60.22 2.25 -85.40
N ASP A 100 59.18 1.42 -85.38
CA ASP A 100 57.90 1.77 -85.98
C ASP A 100 57.21 2.82 -85.09
N LEU A 101 57.48 4.09 -85.41
CA LEU A 101 56.93 5.23 -84.69
C LEU A 101 55.39 5.25 -84.76
N ASP A 102 54.79 4.75 -85.84
CA ASP A 102 53.34 4.72 -85.99
C ASP A 102 52.71 3.69 -85.05
N SER A 103 53.34 2.52 -84.88
CA SER A 103 52.92 1.52 -83.88
C SER A 103 53.01 2.07 -82.45
N ILE A 104 54.10 2.75 -82.10
CA ILE A 104 54.28 3.32 -80.74
C ILE A 104 53.27 4.47 -80.51
N ILE A 105 53.03 5.32 -81.51
CA ILE A 105 52.03 6.39 -81.43
C ILE A 105 50.62 5.81 -81.31
N ALA A 106 50.31 4.69 -81.97
CA ALA A 106 49.03 4.00 -81.85
C ALA A 106 48.84 3.40 -80.44
N GLU A 107 49.87 2.76 -79.88
CA GLU A 107 49.84 2.20 -78.53
C GLU A 107 49.68 3.29 -77.45
N VAL A 108 50.43 4.39 -77.56
CA VAL A 108 50.29 5.55 -76.67
C VAL A 108 48.89 6.16 -76.76
N LYS A 109 48.32 6.30 -77.97
CA LYS A 109 46.93 6.74 -78.14
C LYS A 109 45.93 5.79 -77.48
N ALA A 110 46.11 4.48 -77.64
CA ALA A 110 45.26 3.48 -77.01
C ALA A 110 45.32 3.54 -75.47
N GLN A 111 46.50 3.78 -74.88
CA GLN A 111 46.62 3.98 -73.43
C GLN A 111 45.94 5.28 -72.96
N TYR A 112 46.06 6.40 -73.70
CA TYR A 112 45.33 7.62 -73.38
C TYR A 112 43.80 7.45 -73.50
N GLU A 113 43.33 6.73 -74.51
CA GLU A 113 41.91 6.37 -74.69
C GLU A 113 41.43 5.51 -73.50
N GLU A 114 42.20 4.50 -73.08
CA GLU A 114 41.88 3.64 -71.93
C GLU A 114 41.87 4.42 -70.61
N ILE A 115 42.84 5.31 -70.38
CA ILE A 115 42.90 6.18 -69.19
C ILE A 115 41.70 7.15 -69.16
N ALA A 116 41.33 7.73 -70.30
CA ALA A 116 40.16 8.60 -70.41
C ALA A 116 38.84 7.83 -70.15
N GLN A 117 38.73 6.61 -70.66
CA GLN A 117 37.58 5.74 -70.41
C GLN A 117 37.50 5.29 -68.95
N LYS A 118 38.62 4.92 -68.31
CA LYS A 118 38.70 4.59 -66.88
C LYS A 118 38.31 5.79 -66.01
N SER A 119 38.91 6.95 -66.25
CA SER A 119 38.58 8.19 -65.51
C SER A 119 37.10 8.55 -65.63
N ARG A 120 36.50 8.36 -66.81
CA ARG A 120 35.06 8.53 -67.02
C ARG A 120 34.23 7.51 -66.24
N ALA A 121 34.57 6.23 -66.32
CA ALA A 121 33.84 5.17 -65.62
C ALA A 121 33.96 5.30 -64.08
N GLU A 122 35.12 5.71 -63.58
CA GLU A 122 35.35 6.01 -62.16
C GLU A 122 34.52 7.22 -61.70
N ALA A 123 34.44 8.29 -62.51
CA ALA A 123 33.59 9.44 -62.21
C ALA A 123 32.09 9.06 -62.22
N GLU A 124 31.63 8.31 -63.22
CA GLU A 124 30.24 7.83 -63.31
C GLU A 124 29.89 6.91 -62.12
N ALA A 125 30.78 5.98 -61.75
CA ALA A 125 30.62 5.11 -60.58
C ALA A 125 30.65 5.89 -59.25
N TRP A 126 31.49 6.93 -59.14
CA TRP A 126 31.55 7.80 -57.96
C TRP A 126 30.25 8.59 -57.79
N TYR A 127 29.73 9.18 -58.87
CA TYR A 127 28.43 9.86 -58.84
C TYR A 127 27.28 8.91 -58.51
N GLN A 128 27.28 7.70 -59.07
CA GLN A 128 26.25 6.70 -58.80
C GLN A 128 26.28 6.25 -57.34
N CYS A 129 27.46 5.93 -56.81
CA CYS A 129 27.66 5.61 -55.38
C CYS A 129 27.20 6.77 -54.48
N LYS A 130 27.51 8.03 -54.83
CA LYS A 130 27.09 9.19 -54.04
C LYS A 130 25.58 9.44 -54.12
N TYR A 131 24.95 9.17 -55.25
CA TYR A 131 23.50 9.22 -55.40
C TYR A 131 22.82 8.13 -54.55
N GLU A 132 23.33 6.90 -54.57
CA GLU A 132 22.83 5.79 -53.75
C GLU A 132 22.98 6.08 -52.25
N GLU A 133 24.09 6.69 -51.80
CA GLU A 133 24.28 7.14 -50.42
C GLU A 133 23.27 8.23 -50.01
N LEU A 134 23.02 9.21 -50.88
CA LEU A 134 22.01 10.25 -50.65
C LEU A 134 20.59 9.67 -50.65
N GLN A 135 20.29 8.71 -51.50
CA GLN A 135 19.00 8.02 -51.53
C GLN A 135 18.80 7.15 -50.28
N ALA A 136 19.84 6.40 -49.85
CA ALA A 136 19.80 5.58 -48.65
C ALA A 136 19.70 6.41 -47.36
N THR A 137 20.38 7.55 -47.30
CA THR A 137 20.25 8.48 -46.17
C THR A 137 18.87 9.16 -46.16
N ALA A 138 18.35 9.62 -47.30
CA ALA A 138 16.99 10.15 -47.39
C ALA A 138 15.93 9.11 -46.98
N GLY A 139 16.09 7.84 -47.39
CA GLY A 139 15.27 6.72 -46.96
C GLY A 139 15.28 6.54 -45.44
N LYS A 140 16.48 6.43 -44.84
CA LYS A 140 16.65 6.32 -43.37
C LYS A 140 15.98 7.47 -42.60
N HIS A 141 16.07 8.71 -43.08
CA HIS A 141 15.39 9.84 -42.44
C HIS A 141 13.86 9.75 -42.57
N GLY A 142 13.36 9.27 -43.72
CA GLY A 142 11.94 9.00 -43.94
C GLY A 142 11.40 7.89 -43.02
N ASP A 143 12.15 6.80 -42.87
CA ASP A 143 11.81 5.69 -41.97
C ASP A 143 11.85 6.14 -40.50
N SER A 144 12.91 6.82 -40.05
CA SER A 144 12.97 7.39 -38.69
C SER A 144 11.82 8.36 -38.40
N LEU A 145 11.40 9.17 -39.37
CA LEU A 145 10.23 10.05 -39.22
C LEU A 145 8.91 9.27 -39.15
N ARG A 146 8.83 8.12 -39.84
CA ARG A 146 7.67 7.22 -39.77
C ARG A 146 7.60 6.50 -38.43
N ASP A 147 8.74 6.02 -37.94
CA ASP A 147 8.84 5.26 -36.70
C ASP A 147 8.57 6.15 -35.48
N THR A 148 9.15 7.35 -35.42
CA THR A 148 8.81 8.37 -34.40
C THR A 148 7.33 8.79 -34.48
N LYS A 149 6.74 8.89 -35.68
CA LYS A 149 5.29 9.11 -35.82
C LYS A 149 4.45 7.95 -35.29
N THR A 150 4.88 6.70 -35.45
CA THR A 150 4.19 5.55 -34.85
C THR A 150 4.32 5.56 -33.33
N GLU A 151 5.51 5.82 -32.78
CA GLU A 151 5.75 5.94 -31.34
C GLU A 151 4.87 7.05 -30.71
N ILE A 152 4.81 8.24 -31.33
CA ILE A 152 3.92 9.33 -30.91
C ILE A 152 2.45 8.86 -30.90
N SER A 153 2.03 8.04 -31.87
CA SER A 153 0.66 7.50 -31.91
C SER A 153 0.38 6.47 -30.80
N GLU A 154 1.39 5.67 -30.42
CA GLU A 154 1.31 4.69 -29.35
C GLU A 154 1.33 5.34 -27.97
N LEU A 155 2.20 6.32 -27.75
CA LEU A 155 2.22 7.16 -26.55
C LEU A 155 0.89 7.89 -26.38
N ASN A 156 0.30 8.44 -27.46
CA ASN A 156 -1.04 9.02 -27.40
C ASN A 156 -2.12 8.00 -27.00
N ARG A 157 -2.08 6.76 -27.54
CA ARG A 157 -2.99 5.67 -27.11
C ARG A 157 -2.79 5.30 -25.65
N MET A 158 -1.55 5.25 -25.17
CA MET A 158 -1.22 4.98 -23.76
C MET A 158 -1.74 6.10 -22.84
N ILE A 159 -1.56 7.37 -23.21
CA ILE A 159 -2.10 8.52 -22.49
C ILE A 159 -3.63 8.45 -22.38
N GLN A 160 -4.34 8.09 -23.46
CA GLN A 160 -5.80 7.94 -23.40
C GLN A 160 -6.24 6.76 -22.55
N ARG A 161 -5.50 5.63 -22.55
CA ARG A 161 -5.76 4.51 -21.65
C ARG A 161 -5.60 4.91 -20.18
N ILE A 162 -4.48 5.56 -19.83
CA ILE A 162 -4.20 6.01 -18.46
C ILE A 162 -5.24 7.05 -18.01
N ARG A 163 -5.68 7.96 -18.88
CA ARG A 163 -6.78 8.89 -18.58
C ARG A 163 -8.09 8.15 -18.29
N ALA A 164 -8.45 7.14 -19.09
CA ALA A 164 -9.64 6.32 -18.85
C ALA A 164 -9.55 5.50 -17.55
N GLU A 165 -8.36 4.99 -17.21
CA GLU A 165 -8.10 4.32 -15.92
C GLU A 165 -8.24 5.30 -14.74
N ILE A 166 -7.65 6.50 -14.83
CA ILE A 166 -7.81 7.56 -13.84
C ILE A 166 -9.28 7.92 -13.63
N ASP A 167 -10.04 8.11 -14.70
CA ASP A 167 -11.46 8.47 -14.60
C ASP A 167 -12.35 7.30 -14.13
N ASN A 168 -11.95 6.06 -14.37
CA ASN A 168 -12.59 4.89 -13.78
C ASN A 168 -12.31 4.79 -12.27
N VAL A 169 -11.06 5.00 -11.83
CA VAL A 169 -10.68 5.02 -10.41
C VAL A 169 -11.36 6.17 -9.68
N LYS A 170 -11.43 7.39 -10.26
CA LYS A 170 -12.22 8.49 -9.69
C LYS A 170 -13.68 8.10 -9.46
N LYS A 171 -14.34 7.51 -10.47
CA LYS A 171 -15.72 7.00 -10.34
C LYS A 171 -15.87 5.90 -9.29
N GLN A 172 -14.83 5.08 -9.07
CA GLN A 172 -14.81 4.12 -7.97
C GLN A 172 -14.68 4.81 -6.61
N CYS A 173 -13.80 5.81 -6.48
CA CYS A 173 -13.68 6.62 -5.27
C CYS A 173 -14.98 7.37 -4.95
N GLU A 174 -15.63 8.02 -5.93
CA GLU A 174 -16.92 8.70 -5.77
C GLU A 174 -18.01 7.73 -5.30
N LYS A 175 -18.09 6.52 -5.88
CA LYS A 175 -19.04 5.47 -5.45
C LYS A 175 -18.76 4.98 -4.03
N LEU A 176 -17.50 4.81 -3.66
CA LEU A 176 -17.12 4.41 -2.30
C LEU A 176 -17.42 5.52 -1.29
N GLN A 177 -17.14 6.78 -1.63
CA GLN A 177 -17.49 7.95 -0.80
C GLN A 177 -19.01 8.06 -0.60
N ALA A 178 -19.81 7.89 -1.66
CA ALA A 178 -21.27 7.84 -1.56
C ALA A 178 -21.74 6.67 -0.67
N SER A 179 -21.18 5.47 -0.86
CA SER A 179 -21.51 4.30 -0.03
C SER A 179 -21.10 4.46 1.44
N ILE A 180 -20.02 5.21 1.73
CA ILE A 180 -19.59 5.55 3.09
C ILE A 180 -20.58 6.57 3.68
N ALA A 181 -20.90 7.65 2.98
CA ALA A 181 -21.85 8.66 3.44
C ALA A 181 -23.25 8.05 3.73
N GLU A 182 -23.75 7.17 2.87
CA GLU A 182 -25.00 6.43 3.14
C GLU A 182 -24.90 5.49 4.35
N ALA A 183 -23.73 4.89 4.60
CA ALA A 183 -23.52 4.02 5.77
C ALA A 183 -23.44 4.84 7.06
N GLU A 184 -22.78 6.00 7.02
CA GLU A 184 -22.71 6.98 8.10
C GLU A 184 -24.10 7.55 8.42
N GLU A 185 -24.89 7.95 7.41
CA GLU A 185 -26.27 8.44 7.60
C GLU A 185 -27.17 7.38 8.23
N ARG A 186 -27.16 6.13 7.71
CA ARG A 186 -27.91 5.01 8.32
C ARG A 186 -27.47 4.74 9.75
N GLY A 187 -26.17 4.80 10.02
CA GLY A 187 -25.60 4.64 11.36
C GLY A 187 -26.05 5.75 12.31
N GLU A 188 -26.03 7.00 11.85
CA GLU A 188 -26.47 8.16 12.64
C GLU A 188 -27.98 8.09 12.96
N LEU A 189 -28.80 7.69 11.98
CA LEU A 189 -30.24 7.47 12.18
C LEU A 189 -30.53 6.36 13.19
N ALA A 190 -29.82 5.22 13.10
CA ALA A 190 -29.94 4.13 14.07
C ALA A 190 -29.50 4.56 15.48
N LEU A 191 -28.45 5.39 15.60
CA LEU A 191 -28.01 5.97 16.86
C LEU A 191 -28.98 7.02 17.42
N LYS A 192 -29.69 7.77 16.57
CA LYS A 192 -30.77 8.68 17.00
C LYS A 192 -31.94 7.89 17.57
N ASP A 193 -32.48 6.93 16.83
CA ASP A 193 -33.58 6.05 17.28
C ASP A 193 -33.23 5.29 18.59
N ALA A 194 -32.00 4.80 18.73
CA ALA A 194 -31.54 4.16 19.97
C ALA A 194 -31.45 5.14 21.15
N ARG A 195 -31.03 6.39 20.93
CA ARG A 195 -31.02 7.44 21.96
C ARG A 195 -32.43 7.86 22.35
N ASP A 196 -33.31 8.05 21.38
CA ASP A 196 -34.71 8.45 21.62
C ASP A 196 -35.41 7.40 22.49
N LYS A 197 -35.28 6.11 22.15
CA LYS A 197 -35.76 4.97 22.96
C LYS A 197 -35.14 4.93 24.36
N LEU A 198 -33.85 5.24 24.50
CA LEU A 198 -33.20 5.33 25.80
C LEU A 198 -33.84 6.46 26.64
N THR A 199 -34.03 7.65 26.08
CA THR A 199 -34.69 8.75 26.79
C THR A 199 -36.15 8.45 27.14
N GLU A 200 -36.89 7.77 26.26
CA GLU A 200 -38.26 7.33 26.54
C GLU A 200 -38.29 6.39 27.76
N LEU A 201 -37.41 5.37 27.78
CA LEU A 201 -37.28 4.44 28.90
C LEU A 201 -36.81 5.13 30.19
N GLU A 202 -35.89 6.11 30.13
CA GLU A 202 -35.49 6.90 31.28
C GLU A 202 -36.66 7.73 31.85
N THR A 203 -37.46 8.38 30.99
CA THR A 203 -38.63 9.14 31.45
C THR A 203 -39.73 8.23 32.01
N ALA A 204 -39.93 7.04 31.44
CA ALA A 204 -40.87 6.05 31.97
C ALA A 204 -40.42 5.52 33.34
N LEU A 205 -39.12 5.23 33.50
CA LEU A 205 -38.52 4.83 34.77
C LEU A 205 -38.61 5.93 35.83
N GLN A 206 -38.42 7.19 35.43
CA GLN A 206 -38.55 8.33 36.34
C GLN A 206 -40.01 8.53 36.78
N LYS A 207 -40.99 8.45 35.87
CA LYS A 207 -42.43 8.46 36.22
C LYS A 207 -42.80 7.33 37.18
N ALA A 208 -42.32 6.10 36.92
CA ALA A 208 -42.58 4.96 37.81
C ALA A 208 -41.97 5.14 39.21
N LYS A 209 -40.78 5.77 39.33
CA LYS A 209 -40.22 6.17 40.63
C LYS A 209 -41.10 7.19 41.34
N GLU A 210 -41.58 8.21 40.61
CA GLU A 210 -42.45 9.25 41.17
C GLU A 210 -43.78 8.66 41.65
N GLU A 211 -44.42 7.81 40.86
CA GLU A 211 -45.63 7.05 41.26
C GLU A 211 -45.37 6.18 42.49
N MET A 212 -44.24 5.46 42.57
CA MET A 212 -43.87 4.67 43.75
C MET A 212 -43.73 5.57 45.00
N THR A 213 -43.10 6.75 44.88
CA THR A 213 -43.03 7.70 46.02
C THR A 213 -44.39 8.29 46.39
N ARG A 214 -45.33 8.38 45.43
CA ARG A 214 -46.71 8.82 45.68
C ARG A 214 -47.50 7.76 46.45
N LEU A 215 -47.46 6.51 45.99
CA LEU A 215 -48.10 5.35 46.63
C LEU A 215 -47.58 5.13 48.07
N LEU A 216 -46.28 5.33 48.32
CA LEU A 216 -45.72 5.25 49.67
C LEU A 216 -46.27 6.34 50.62
N LYS A 217 -46.54 7.54 50.12
CA LYS A 217 -47.19 8.62 50.90
C LYS A 217 -48.66 8.30 51.18
N GLU A 218 -49.41 7.91 50.15
CA GLU A 218 -50.82 7.49 50.28
C GLU A 218 -50.96 6.31 51.27
N TYR A 219 -50.04 5.34 51.25
CA TYR A 219 -50.01 4.24 52.20
C TYR A 219 -49.69 4.69 53.63
N GLN A 220 -48.76 5.64 53.82
CA GLN A 220 -48.47 6.20 55.14
C GLN A 220 -49.65 7.01 55.70
N GLU A 221 -50.34 7.78 54.85
CA GLU A 221 -51.55 8.51 55.22
C GLU A 221 -52.68 7.54 55.64
N LEU A 222 -52.89 6.47 54.86
CA LEU A 222 -53.86 5.42 55.19
C LEU A 222 -53.51 4.69 56.50
N MET A 223 -52.21 4.42 56.73
CA MET A 223 -51.72 3.84 58.00
C MET A 223 -52.01 4.76 59.19
N ASN A 224 -51.82 6.08 59.03
CA ASN A 224 -52.13 7.05 60.08
C ASN A 224 -53.63 7.07 60.40
N VAL A 225 -54.50 7.01 59.39
CA VAL A 225 -55.96 6.88 59.58
C VAL A 225 -56.31 5.57 60.28
N LYS A 226 -55.67 4.45 59.89
CA LYS A 226 -55.88 3.14 60.54
C LYS A 226 -55.52 3.19 62.03
N LEU A 227 -54.39 3.81 62.38
CA LEU A 227 -53.97 3.99 63.78
C LEU A 227 -54.92 4.90 64.57
N ALA A 228 -55.46 5.96 63.96
CA ALA A 228 -56.50 6.77 64.58
C ALA A 228 -57.77 5.96 64.87
N LEU A 229 -58.23 5.15 63.91
CA LEU A 229 -59.37 4.25 64.08
C LEU A 229 -59.13 3.16 65.14
N ASP A 230 -57.91 2.61 65.24
CA ASP A 230 -57.56 1.68 66.34
C ASP A 230 -57.70 2.35 67.71
N ILE A 231 -57.26 3.60 67.84
CA ILE A 231 -57.38 4.39 69.07
C ILE A 231 -58.86 4.64 69.39
N GLU A 232 -59.67 5.03 68.41
CA GLU A 232 -61.12 5.19 68.57
C GLU A 232 -61.77 3.88 69.05
N ILE A 233 -61.50 2.76 68.39
CA ILE A 233 -62.00 1.43 68.82
C ILE A 233 -61.56 1.09 70.24
N ALA A 234 -60.31 1.39 70.61
CA ALA A 234 -59.82 1.18 71.98
C ALA A 234 -60.52 2.09 73.01
N THR A 235 -60.87 3.33 72.64
CA THR A 235 -61.66 4.21 73.51
C THR A 235 -63.11 3.77 73.63
N TYR A 236 -63.76 3.34 72.55
CA TYR A 236 -65.11 2.77 72.59
C TYR A 236 -65.17 1.50 73.45
N ARG A 237 -64.17 0.60 73.35
CA ARG A 237 -64.06 -0.58 74.23
C ARG A 237 -63.94 -0.20 75.70
N LYS A 238 -63.06 0.75 76.05
CA LYS A 238 -62.92 1.25 77.43
C LYS A 238 -64.20 1.91 77.97
N LEU A 239 -64.99 2.55 77.12
CA LEU A 239 -66.28 3.11 77.53
C LEU A 239 -67.31 2.01 77.83
N LEU A 240 -67.39 0.96 77.00
CA LEU A 240 -68.22 -0.22 77.27
C LEU A 240 -67.79 -0.95 78.56
N GLU A 241 -66.48 -1.23 78.72
CA GLU A 241 -65.93 -1.79 79.97
C GLU A 241 -66.28 -0.91 81.18
N GLY A 242 -66.28 0.41 81.02
CA GLY A 242 -66.70 1.37 82.03
C GLY A 242 -68.19 1.37 82.37
N GLU A 243 -69.07 0.98 81.45
CA GLU A 243 -70.50 0.78 81.70
C GLU A 243 -70.77 -0.57 82.38
N GLU A 244 -70.09 -1.64 81.96
CA GLU A 244 -70.15 -2.95 82.64
C GLU A 244 -69.63 -2.85 84.09
N ILE A 245 -68.53 -2.13 84.31
CA ILE A 245 -68.00 -1.84 85.65
C ILE A 245 -68.98 -0.98 86.47
N LYS A 246 -69.70 -0.02 85.86
CA LYS A 246 -70.75 0.73 86.57
C LYS A 246 -71.94 -0.15 86.96
N GLN A 247 -72.39 -1.05 86.08
CA GLN A 247 -73.43 -2.02 86.41
C GLN A 247 -73.01 -2.96 87.56
N LEU A 248 -71.76 -3.43 87.57
CA LEU A 248 -71.17 -4.21 88.66
C LEU A 248 -71.02 -3.43 89.98
N ILE A 249 -70.60 -2.16 89.92
CA ILE A 249 -70.38 -1.30 91.10
C ILE A 249 -71.70 -0.88 91.77
N THR A 250 -72.85 -0.94 91.09
CA THR A 250 -74.16 -0.67 91.73
C THR A 250 -74.60 -1.71 92.77
N GLN A 251 -73.86 -2.80 93.01
CA GLN A 251 -74.29 -3.89 93.90
C GLN A 251 -73.66 -3.94 95.31
N LEU A 252 -72.47 -3.39 95.61
CA LEU A 252 -71.87 -3.48 96.97
C LEU A 252 -70.96 -2.29 97.39
N PRO A 253 -70.93 -1.88 98.69
CA PRO A 253 -70.11 -0.75 99.18
C PRO A 253 -68.85 -1.12 100.03
N PHE A 254 -67.74 -0.36 99.83
CA PHE A 254 -66.64 -0.04 100.81
C PHE A 254 -65.78 -1.22 101.38
N LEU A 255 -64.68 -1.10 102.16
CA LEU A 255 -63.47 -0.22 102.31
C LEU A 255 -62.54 -0.90 103.38
N PRO A 256 -61.30 -0.45 103.75
CA PRO A 256 -60.26 0.41 103.11
C PRO A 256 -58.83 -0.24 103.11
N ALA A 257 -57.77 0.56 102.96
CA ALA A 257 -56.36 0.17 102.68
C ALA A 257 -55.40 -0.01 103.89
N VAL A 258 -54.20 -0.59 103.65
CA VAL A 258 -52.93 -0.24 104.37
C VAL A 258 -51.66 -0.56 103.54
N VAL A 259 -50.50 -0.06 103.97
CA VAL A 259 -49.25 0.20 103.21
C VAL A 259 -48.12 -0.82 103.47
N GLY A 260 -47.19 -1.00 102.50
CA GLY A 260 -45.89 -1.67 102.70
C GLY A 260 -44.80 -1.29 101.68
N SER A 261 -43.71 -0.66 102.14
CA SER A 261 -42.47 -0.29 101.39
C SER A 261 -41.45 -1.47 101.48
N SER A 262 -40.37 -1.67 100.67
CA SER A 262 -39.37 -0.73 100.11
C SER A 262 -38.44 -1.40 99.05
N THR A 263 -37.80 -0.58 98.18
CA THR A 263 -36.42 -0.70 97.59
C THR A 263 -35.86 -2.07 97.14
N THR A 264 -35.29 -2.23 95.92
CA THR A 264 -33.93 -1.73 95.54
C THR A 264 -33.67 -1.66 94.01
N THR A 265 -32.66 -0.84 93.63
CA THR A 265 -31.72 -0.89 92.46
C THR A 265 -31.97 -1.84 91.27
N SER A 266 -31.66 -1.51 90.01
CA SER A 266 -30.61 -0.60 89.47
C SER A 266 -30.93 -0.05 88.07
N ALA A 267 -30.26 1.04 87.67
CA ALA A 267 -30.34 1.64 86.34
C ALA A 267 -29.38 0.99 85.32
N GLY A 268 -29.67 1.13 84.03
CA GLY A 268 -28.71 0.85 82.94
C GLY A 268 -29.30 0.06 81.76
N GLY A 269 -29.98 0.74 80.85
CA GLY A 269 -30.54 0.15 79.62
C GLY A 269 -30.33 1.07 78.43
N SER A 270 -29.07 1.27 78.03
CA SER A 270 -28.71 2.20 76.95
C SER A 270 -28.92 1.60 75.56
N PHE A 271 -29.19 2.49 74.61
CA PHE A 271 -29.34 2.29 73.17
C PHE A 271 -28.30 1.35 72.53
N GLY A 272 -28.73 0.49 71.59
CA GLY A 272 -27.81 -0.40 70.86
C GLY A 272 -28.39 -1.35 69.82
N GLY A 273 -29.59 -1.10 69.27
CA GLY A 273 -30.25 -1.99 68.30
C GLY A 273 -29.97 -1.64 66.84
N SER A 274 -28.72 -1.79 66.37
CA SER A 274 -28.37 -1.52 64.96
C SER A 274 -28.78 -2.68 64.06
N TYR A 275 -29.92 -2.56 63.38
CA TYR A 275 -30.30 -3.42 62.25
C TYR A 275 -30.04 -2.68 60.94
N GLY A 276 -28.76 -2.58 60.58
CA GLY A 276 -28.31 -2.03 59.29
C GLY A 276 -28.65 -2.95 58.11
N GLY A 277 -29.93 -2.99 57.73
CA GLY A 277 -30.43 -3.69 56.54
C GLY A 277 -30.06 -2.96 55.25
N GLY A 278 -28.79 -2.91 54.90
CA GLY A 278 -28.29 -2.29 53.68
C GLY A 278 -28.57 -3.12 52.44
N PHE A 279 -29.72 -2.93 51.79
CA PHE A 279 -29.94 -3.36 50.41
C PHE A 279 -29.20 -2.43 49.43
N GLY A 280 -27.88 -2.57 49.40
CA GLY A 280 -27.03 -1.97 48.38
C GLY A 280 -27.18 -2.73 47.05
N GLY A 281 -27.75 -2.08 46.04
CA GLY A 281 -27.71 -2.59 44.67
C GLY A 281 -26.27 -2.60 44.15
N GLY A 282 -25.89 -3.68 43.47
CA GLY A 282 -24.55 -3.85 42.90
C GLY A 282 -24.58 -4.91 41.80
N VAL A 283 -24.91 -4.49 40.58
CA VAL A 283 -24.92 -5.38 39.41
C VAL A 283 -23.48 -5.60 38.96
N CYS A 284 -22.96 -6.83 39.08
CA CYS A 284 -21.68 -7.21 38.49
C CYS A 284 -21.90 -8.00 37.19
N PHE A 285 -21.66 -7.35 36.05
CA PHE A 285 -21.41 -8.07 34.80
C PHE A 285 -20.05 -8.77 34.89
N GLY A 286 -20.04 -10.09 34.70
CA GLY A 286 -18.83 -10.90 34.58
C GLY A 286 -19.13 -12.12 33.70
N GLY A 287 -18.59 -12.13 32.48
CA GLY A 287 -18.85 -13.19 31.49
C GLY A 287 -17.77 -14.28 31.47
N GLY A 288 -18.15 -15.46 30.95
CA GLY A 288 -17.29 -16.63 30.79
C GLY A 288 -17.43 -17.65 31.94
N SER A 289 -17.45 -18.97 31.72
CA SER A 289 -17.24 -19.72 30.47
C SER A 289 -17.71 -21.20 30.60
N GLY A 290 -18.01 -21.84 29.45
CA GLY A 290 -18.25 -23.29 29.33
C GLY A 290 -19.68 -23.77 29.66
N SER A 291 -20.23 -24.81 29.02
CA SER A 291 -19.71 -25.70 27.96
C SER A 291 -20.87 -26.47 27.27
N LEU A 292 -20.53 -27.28 26.25
CA LEU A 292 -21.36 -28.30 25.56
C LEU A 292 -22.44 -27.82 24.56
N GLY A 293 -22.40 -28.38 23.34
CA GLY A 293 -23.42 -28.14 22.31
C GLY A 293 -23.01 -28.45 20.87
N GLY A 294 -22.34 -29.58 20.61
CA GLY A 294 -21.96 -29.97 19.25
C GLY A 294 -23.06 -30.75 18.53
N PHE A 295 -23.51 -30.28 17.37
CA PHE A 295 -24.32 -31.07 16.42
C PHE A 295 -23.90 -30.77 14.98
N SER A 296 -23.72 -31.83 14.19
CA SER A 296 -23.44 -31.77 12.76
C SER A 296 -24.70 -32.09 11.94
N ALA A 297 -25.02 -31.21 10.99
CA ALA A 297 -25.82 -31.49 9.81
C ALA A 297 -25.51 -30.38 8.78
N GLY A 298 -25.39 -30.63 7.47
CA GLY A 298 -25.59 -31.89 6.76
C GLY A 298 -26.52 -31.74 5.56
N SER A 299 -26.13 -30.96 4.54
CA SER A 299 -26.88 -30.90 3.27
C SER A 299 -26.03 -30.35 2.12
N GLY A 300 -25.53 -31.25 1.28
CA GLY A 300 -25.06 -30.90 -0.07
C GLY A 300 -26.15 -31.18 -1.11
N ARG A 301 -26.28 -30.31 -2.10
CA ARG A 301 -26.87 -30.58 -3.44
C ARG A 301 -26.10 -29.73 -4.44
N GLY A 302 -25.85 -30.14 -5.67
CA GLY A 302 -26.44 -31.27 -6.41
C GLY A 302 -27.04 -30.74 -7.70
N VAL A 303 -26.41 -31.06 -8.82
CA VAL A 303 -26.65 -30.45 -10.15
C VAL A 303 -28.08 -30.70 -10.66
N CYS A 304 -28.67 -29.72 -11.34
CA CYS A 304 -29.67 -29.95 -12.37
C CYS A 304 -29.51 -28.95 -13.53
N SER A 305 -29.64 -29.46 -14.76
CA SER A 305 -29.53 -28.67 -16.00
C SER A 305 -30.90 -28.36 -16.58
N ILE A 306 -31.07 -27.15 -17.11
CA ILE A 306 -32.02 -26.67 -18.14
C ILE A 306 -31.58 -25.21 -18.41
N GLY A 307 -31.54 -24.65 -19.62
CA GLY A 307 -31.82 -25.22 -20.94
C GLY A 307 -32.21 -24.10 -21.92
N GLY A 308 -31.40 -23.86 -22.95
CA GLY A 308 -31.66 -22.86 -24.01
C GLY A 308 -31.03 -21.47 -23.76
N GLY A 309 -30.51 -20.77 -24.77
CA GLY A 309 -30.27 -21.21 -26.16
C GLY A 309 -29.92 -20.06 -27.13
N GLY A 310 -28.90 -20.27 -27.97
CA GLY A 310 -28.55 -19.45 -29.15
C GLY A 310 -27.81 -18.12 -28.88
N ALA A 311 -26.92 -17.65 -29.76
CA ALA A 311 -26.32 -18.27 -30.96
C ALA A 311 -25.07 -17.46 -31.43
N CYS A 312 -24.15 -18.13 -32.17
CA CYS A 312 -23.17 -17.60 -33.16
C CYS A 312 -22.17 -16.47 -32.75
N SER A 313 -20.93 -16.37 -33.25
CA SER A 313 -20.30 -17.00 -34.43
C SER A 313 -18.74 -17.06 -34.36
N VAL A 314 -18.18 -18.16 -34.87
CA VAL A 314 -17.02 -18.31 -35.80
C VAL A 314 -15.67 -17.59 -35.55
N GLY A 315 -14.60 -18.41 -35.53
CA GLY A 315 -13.26 -18.10 -36.10
C GLY A 315 -12.19 -17.66 -35.09
N GLY A 316 -10.94 -18.13 -35.14
CA GLY A 316 -10.32 -19.18 -35.96
C GLY A 316 -8.91 -19.48 -35.41
N GLY A 317 -8.41 -20.71 -35.56
CA GLY A 317 -7.14 -21.13 -34.95
C GLY A 317 -5.90 -20.79 -35.79
N TYR A 318 -4.77 -20.56 -35.12
CA TYR A 318 -3.43 -20.73 -35.68
C TYR A 318 -2.54 -21.47 -34.68
N GLY A 319 -1.92 -22.56 -35.14
CA GLY A 319 -0.89 -23.26 -34.38
C GLY A 319 0.49 -22.68 -34.70
N SER A 320 1.41 -22.73 -33.73
CA SER A 320 2.81 -22.37 -33.93
C SER A 320 3.70 -23.61 -33.80
N TYR A 321 4.62 -23.73 -34.76
CA TYR A 321 5.52 -24.85 -34.95
C TYR A 321 6.94 -24.51 -34.45
N SER A 322 7.54 -25.52 -33.81
CA SER A 322 8.98 -25.77 -33.61
C SER A 322 10.03 -24.75 -34.08
N SER A 323 10.82 -24.25 -33.12
CA SER A 323 12.29 -24.03 -33.17
C SER A 323 12.72 -23.42 -31.83
N GLY A 324 13.85 -23.73 -31.19
CA GLY A 324 14.91 -24.71 -31.43
C GLY A 324 15.82 -24.68 -30.19
N GLY A 325 16.39 -25.81 -29.76
CA GLY A 325 17.08 -25.88 -28.46
C GLY A 325 18.51 -25.29 -28.47
N THR A 326 18.99 -24.85 -27.30
CA THR A 326 20.42 -24.91 -26.95
C THR A 326 20.58 -25.08 -25.44
N ILE A 327 21.27 -26.15 -25.04
CA ILE A 327 21.61 -26.41 -23.63
C ILE A 327 22.94 -25.71 -23.33
N VAL A 328 22.92 -24.66 -22.52
CA VAL A 328 24.15 -24.00 -22.05
C VAL A 328 24.75 -24.79 -20.89
N LYS A 329 25.92 -25.39 -21.12
CA LYS A 329 26.71 -26.08 -20.08
C LYS A 329 27.10 -25.12 -18.96
N LYS A 330 26.87 -25.53 -17.71
CA LYS A 330 27.36 -24.84 -16.52
C LYS A 330 28.75 -25.37 -16.16
N THR A 331 29.81 -24.63 -16.48
CA THR A 331 31.19 -25.02 -16.17
C THR A 331 31.53 -24.71 -14.71
N THR A 332 31.59 -25.74 -13.87
CA THR A 332 32.16 -25.65 -12.51
C THR A 332 33.68 -25.74 -12.56
N THR A 333 34.38 -24.68 -12.18
CA THR A 333 35.84 -24.65 -12.04
C THR A 333 36.28 -25.21 -10.68
N SER A 334 36.59 -26.50 -10.63
CA SER A 334 37.22 -27.13 -9.46
C SER A 334 38.74 -26.90 -9.46
N SER A 335 39.25 -26.10 -8.53
CA SER A 335 40.68 -25.88 -8.32
C SER A 335 41.34 -27.09 -7.66
N SER A 336 42.17 -27.81 -8.41
CA SER A 336 43.05 -28.85 -7.88
C SER A 336 44.49 -28.33 -7.83
N LYS A 337 45.00 -28.07 -6.63
CA LYS A 337 46.42 -27.75 -6.41
C LYS A 337 47.29 -28.95 -6.79
N SER A 338 48.33 -28.72 -7.59
CA SER A 338 49.39 -29.69 -7.83
C SER A 338 50.72 -29.09 -7.39
N THR A 339 51.31 -29.65 -6.33
CA THR A 339 52.64 -29.31 -5.84
C THR A 339 53.66 -30.14 -6.62
N ILE A 340 54.57 -29.51 -7.37
CA ILE A 340 55.75 -30.18 -7.93
C ILE A 340 56.99 -29.34 -7.62
N LEU A 341 58.05 -30.01 -7.17
CA LEU A 341 59.31 -29.42 -6.76
C LEU A 341 60.20 -29.05 -7.95
N LYS A 342 60.87 -27.90 -7.85
CA LYS A 342 62.33 -27.81 -7.90
C LYS A 342 62.83 -26.48 -7.36
#